data_AF-A0A522LTZ9-F1
#
_entry.id   AF-A0A522LTZ9-F1
#
_cell.length_a   1.000
_cell.length_b   1.000
_cell.length_c   1.000
_cell.angle_alpha   90.00
_cell.angle_beta   90.00
_cell.angle_gamma   90.00
#
_symmetry.space_group_name_H-M   'P 1'
#
loop_
_entity.id
_entity.type
_entity.pdbx_description
1 polymer ?
#
loop_
_entity_poly.entity_id
_entity_poly.type
_entity_poly.pdbx_seq_one_letter_code
_entity_poly.pdbx_strand_id
1 'polypeptide(L)' 'MLKDTSNPECIRFTRDEIEKAATYGLDLRAVKSRADLAAAEADLIVRIGEKKPEVVEALVREIAKGNPKYKLPPKLSTVR' A
#
# COMPACT_ATOMS: atom_id res chain seq x y z
N MET A 1 -33.43 13.85 16.80
CA MET A 1 -32.99 13.23 15.54
C MET A 1 -31.55 12.77 15.73
N LEU A 2 -31.34 11.46 15.88
CA LEU A 2 -30.00 10.88 15.90
C LEU A 2 -29.41 11.11 14.52
N LYS A 3 -28.31 11.88 14.44
CA LYS A 3 -27.51 11.93 13.21
C LYS A 3 -26.88 10.56 13.09
N ASP A 4 -27.35 9.76 12.13
CA ASP A 4 -26.60 8.62 11.64
C ASP A 4 -25.24 9.14 11.17
N THR A 5 -24.23 9.04 12.03
CA THR A 5 -22.83 9.20 11.65
C THR A 5 -22.38 7.91 10.98
N SER A 6 -23.05 7.53 9.90
CA SER A 6 -22.49 6.59 8.94
C SER A 6 -21.29 7.31 8.31
N ASN A 7 -20.13 7.16 8.94
CA ASN A 7 -18.87 7.72 8.48
C ASN A 7 -18.66 7.28 7.01
N PRO A 8 -18.68 8.18 6.02
CA PRO A 8 -18.58 7.80 4.60
C PRO A 8 -17.21 7.21 4.23
N GLU A 9 -16.25 7.19 5.15
CA GLU A 9 -14.91 6.64 5.00
C GLU A 9 -14.77 5.17 5.42
N CYS A 10 -15.86 4.53 5.90
CA CYS A 10 -15.81 3.13 6.32
C CYS A 10 -15.68 2.18 5.12
N ILE A 11 -14.50 1.63 4.93
CA ILE A 11 -14.25 0.60 3.90
C ILE A 11 -14.55 -0.79 4.46
N ARG A 12 -15.10 -1.65 3.60
CA ARG A 12 -15.40 -3.05 3.92
C ARG A 12 -14.89 -3.93 2.81
N PHE A 13 -14.37 -5.08 3.19
CA PHE A 13 -13.89 -6.10 2.27
C PHE A 13 -14.75 -7.36 2.42
N THR A 14 -14.98 -8.03 1.30
CA THR A 14 -15.54 -9.38 1.28
C THR A 14 -14.54 -10.37 1.89
N ARG A 15 -15.04 -11.55 2.29
CA ARG A 15 -14.17 -12.61 2.81
C ARG A 15 -13.09 -12.99 1.79
N ASP A 16 -13.45 -13.10 0.53
CA ASP A 16 -12.53 -13.50 -0.54
C ASP A 16 -11.44 -12.45 -0.77
N GLU A 17 -11.76 -11.15 -0.66
CA GLU A 17 -10.77 -10.07 -0.71
C GLU A 17 -9.80 -10.13 0.48
N ILE A 18 -10.31 -10.39 1.69
CA ILE A 18 -9.48 -10.55 2.90
C ILE A 18 -8.54 -11.76 2.76
N GLU A 19 -9.06 -12.90 2.30
CA GLU A 19 -8.27 -14.12 2.10
C GLU A 19 -7.20 -13.92 1.03
N LYS A 20 -7.56 -13.29 -0.10
CA LYS A 20 -6.62 -12.96 -1.16
C LYS A 20 -5.53 -12.01 -0.66
N ALA A 21 -5.89 -10.94 0.05
CA ALA A 21 -4.93 -9.99 0.61
C ALA A 21 -3.96 -10.66 1.60
N ALA A 22 -4.46 -11.59 2.41
CA ALA A 22 -3.64 -12.35 3.35
C ALA A 22 -2.55 -13.19 2.63
N THR A 23 -2.80 -13.67 1.40
CA THR A 23 -1.76 -14.38 0.61
C THR A 23 -0.56 -13.49 0.26
N TYR A 24 -0.77 -12.17 0.19
CA TYR A 24 0.28 -11.18 -0.02
C TYR A 24 0.86 -10.65 1.30
N GLY A 25 0.37 -11.12 2.45
CA GLY A 25 0.78 -10.67 3.78
C GLY A 25 0.13 -9.37 4.24
N LEU A 26 -0.97 -8.94 3.59
CA LEU A 26 -1.78 -7.78 3.98
C LEU A 26 -2.97 -8.23 4.82
N ASP A 27 -3.06 -7.80 6.07
CA ASP A 27 -4.20 -8.13 6.93
C ASP A 27 -5.26 -7.03 6.87
N LEU A 28 -6.37 -7.34 6.18
CA LEU A 28 -7.51 -6.44 6.02
C LEU A 28 -8.57 -6.56 7.13
N ARG A 29 -8.42 -7.50 8.08
CA ARG A 29 -9.44 -7.75 9.12
C ARG A 29 -9.59 -6.59 10.10
N ALA A 30 -8.50 -5.85 10.34
CA ALA A 30 -8.47 -4.69 11.22
C ALA A 30 -8.77 -3.37 10.50
N VAL A 31 -8.82 -3.39 9.16
CA VAL A 31 -8.94 -2.19 8.33
C VAL A 31 -10.39 -1.71 8.31
N LYS A 32 -10.64 -0.51 8.85
CA LYS A 32 -11.98 0.10 8.92
C LYS A 32 -12.08 1.40 8.14
N SER A 33 -10.94 2.00 7.80
CA SER A 33 -10.84 3.27 7.09
C SER A 33 -9.74 3.25 6.03
N ARG A 34 -9.79 4.21 5.11
CA ARG A 34 -8.69 4.41 4.13
C ARG A 34 -7.34 4.67 4.80
N ALA A 35 -7.34 5.33 5.96
CA ALA A 35 -6.12 5.54 6.74
C ALA A 35 -5.54 4.23 7.26
N ASP A 36 -6.38 3.32 7.77
CA ASP A 36 -5.94 1.99 8.22
C ASP A 36 -5.39 1.16 7.05
N LEU A 37 -6.02 1.26 5.87
CA LEU A 37 -5.54 0.57 4.67
C LEU A 37 -4.15 1.08 4.27
N ALA A 38 -3.99 2.41 4.20
CA ALA A 38 -2.70 3.02 3.87
C ALA A 38 -1.60 2.62 4.87
N ALA A 39 -1.93 2.52 6.17
CA ALA A 39 -1.00 2.05 7.19
C ALA A 39 -0.62 0.58 6.98
N ALA A 40 -1.59 -0.30 6.71
CA ALA A 40 -1.33 -1.72 6.44
C ALA A 40 -0.48 -1.94 5.18
N GLU A 41 -0.72 -1.16 4.12
CA GLU A 41 0.07 -1.17 2.90
C GLU A 41 1.50 -0.68 3.15
N ALA A 42 1.66 0.42 3.90
CA ALA A 42 2.98 0.93 4.28
C ALA A 42 3.79 -0.10 5.07
N ASP A 43 3.18 -0.75 6.06
CA ASP A 43 3.81 -1.81 6.86
C ASP A 43 4.22 -3.02 6.00
N LEU A 44 3.41 -3.38 4.99
CA LEU A 44 3.79 -4.42 4.03
C LEU A 44 5.01 -4.00 3.20
N ILE A 45 5.01 -2.78 2.66
CA ILE A 45 6.13 -2.25 1.86
C ILE A 45 7.41 -2.21 2.68
N VAL A 46 7.35 -1.76 3.94
CA VAL A 46 8.51 -1.74 4.85
C VAL A 46 9.06 -3.15 5.06
N ARG A 47 8.20 -4.13 5.39
CA ARG A 47 8.63 -5.53 5.58
C ARG A 47 9.26 -6.14 4.31
N ILE A 48 8.75 -5.78 3.14
CA ILE A 48 9.36 -6.19 1.85
C ILE A 48 10.73 -5.51 1.71
N GLY A 49 10.82 -4.21 1.95
CA GLY A 49 12.06 -3.44 1.84
C GLY A 49 13.16 -3.89 2.80
N GLU A 50 12.81 -4.35 4.00
CA GLU A 50 13.76 -4.91 4.97
C GLU A 50 14.36 -6.24 4.50
N LYS A 51 13.55 -7.11 3.88
CA LYS A 51 13.98 -8.45 3.46
C LYS A 51 14.57 -8.47 2.05
N LYS A 52 14.04 -7.62 1.16
CA LYS A 52 14.31 -7.58 -0.28
C LYS A 52 14.26 -6.13 -0.80
N PRO A 53 15.22 -5.28 -0.39
CA PRO A 53 15.24 -3.87 -0.77
C PRO A 53 15.22 -3.67 -2.29
N GLU A 54 15.85 -4.57 -3.06
CA GLU A 54 15.91 -4.54 -4.52
C GLU A 54 14.54 -4.59 -5.20
N VAL A 55 13.56 -5.25 -4.57
CA VAL A 55 12.18 -5.33 -5.09
C VAL A 55 11.50 -3.97 -4.99
N VAL A 56 11.69 -3.26 -3.87
CA VAL A 56 11.14 -1.92 -3.67
C VAL A 56 11.79 -0.93 -4.65
N GLU A 57 13.10 -1.03 -4.85
CA GLU A 57 13.80 -0.21 -5.84
C GLU A 57 13.30 -0.45 -7.26
N ALA A 58 13.12 -1.71 -7.66
CA ALA A 58 12.58 -2.07 -8.97
C ALA A 58 11.16 -1.52 -9.17
N LEU A 59 10.29 -1.67 -8.17
CA LEU A 59 8.93 -1.15 -8.21
C LEU A 59 8.91 0.37 -8.36
N VAL A 60 9.73 1.09 -7.60
CA VAL A 60 9.84 2.55 -7.67
C VAL A 60 10.35 3.00 -9.04
N ARG A 61 11.30 2.28 -9.65
CA ARG A 61 11.78 2.55 -11.02
C ARG A 61 10.69 2.34 -12.07
N GLU A 62 9.92 1.26 -11.99
CA GLU A 62 8.81 1.01 -12.92
C GLU A 62 7.69 2.06 -12.80
N ILE A 63 7.35 2.47 -11.57
CA ILE A 63 6.39 3.57 -11.35
C ILE A 63 6.88 4.87 -12.02
N ALA A 64 8.17 5.17 -11.92
CA ALA A 64 8.74 6.36 -12.56
C ALA A 64 8.73 6.28 -14.09
N LYS A 65 8.89 5.10 -14.69
CA LYS A 65 8.74 4.91 -16.15
C LYS A 65 7.32 5.21 -16.62
N GLY A 66 6.31 4.77 -15.87
CA GLY A 66 4.90 5.02 -16.17
C GLY A 66 4.42 6.43 -15.82
N ASN A 67 5.16 7.17 -14.99
CA ASN A 67 4.81 8.51 -14.55
C ASN A 67 6.01 9.46 -14.62
N PRO A 68 6.19 10.20 -15.72
CA PRO A 68 7.36 11.07 -15.93
C PRO A 68 7.45 12.26 -14.95
N LYS A 69 6.40 12.52 -14.18
CA LYS A 69 6.42 13.54 -13.11
C LYS A 69 7.01 13.00 -11.80
N TYR A 70 7.13 11.68 -11.66
CA TYR A 70 7.67 11.06 -10.47
C TYR A 70 9.20 11.16 -10.49
N LYS A 71 9.75 12.00 -9.60
CA LYS A 71 11.20 12.12 -9.45
C LYS A 71 11.71 11.00 -8.57
N LEU A 72 12.57 10.16 -9.14
CA LEU A 72 13.27 9.14 -8.37
C LEU A 72 14.14 9.80 -7.29
N PRO A 73 14.26 9.16 -6.10
CA PRO A 73 15.24 9.57 -5.10
C PRO A 73 16.66 9.54 -5.71
N PRO A 74 17.58 10.45 -5.31
CA PRO A 74 18.91 10.56 -5.92
C PRO A 74 19.68 9.23 -6.03
N LYS A 75 19.53 8.35 -5.03
CA LYS A 75 20.16 7.01 -5.01
C LYS A 75 19.68 6.09 -6.14
N LEU A 76 18.46 6.29 -6.64
CA LEU A 76 17.85 5.52 -7.72
C LEU A 76 17.91 6.24 -9.07
N SER A 77 18.18 7.55 -9.08
CA SER A 77 18.28 8.37 -10.30
C SER A 77 19.56 8.14 -11.11
N THR A 78 20.61 7.59 -10.52
CA THR A 78 21.82 7.18 -11.24
C THR A 78 21.54 5.91 -12.05
N VAL A 79 21.22 6.10 -13.32
CA VAL A 79 21.32 5.06 -14.35
C VAL A 79 22.81 4.87 -14.64
N ARG A 80 23.34 3.67 -14.42
CA ARG A 80 24.60 3.24 -15.05
C ARG A 80 24.28 2.59 -16.39
#